data_AF-A0A2Z6N0V8-F1
#
_entry.id   AF-A0A2Z6N0V8-F1
#
_cell.length_a   1.000
_cell.length_b   1.000
_cell.length_c   1.000
_cell.angle_alpha   90.00
_cell.angle_beta   90.00
_cell.angle_gamma   90.00
#
_symmetry.space_group_name_H-M   'P 1'
#
loop_
_entity.id
_entity.type
_entity.pdbx_description
1 polymer ?
#
loop_
_entity_poly.entity_id
_entity_poly.type
_entity_poly.pdbx_seq_one_letter_code
_entity_poly.pdbx_strand_id
1 'polypeptide(L)'
;MELQEDEIRPAIQLIAHRTELDDYRLRKRKEFEDLIRRQVGWNLTVWIKYTRWEESQKHLNRVRYLWERALEHVQYKDCMVWLKYAEFEMRHRQITRARNVWDLAVTLLPKVNQLWFKYIQMEKMLGNVARARQIFKRWMEWMPDQRAWLSYIKFESEYNEIRRVREIFECFVSCHPTVGAWLRYAEFEMKNGQITKTRNIYERAVDTLVDDKEVEQLFVSFAEFESMCNETERAKCIYKFIFDRQGSLEEGDFYGLSLLGLC
;
A
#
# COMPACT_ATOMS: atom_id res chain seq x y z
N MET A 1 59.25 30.37 -46.55
CA MET A 1 58.10 29.95 -47.36
C MET A 1 58.27 28.47 -47.59
N GLU A 2 57.39 27.57 -47.19
CA GLU A 2 55.97 27.63 -46.82
C GLU A 2 55.74 26.50 -45.80
N LEU A 3 55.19 26.85 -44.63
CA LEU A 3 53.85 26.46 -44.19
C LEU A 3 53.62 24.95 -44.18
N GLN A 4 53.85 24.41 -42.98
CA GLN A 4 53.44 23.09 -42.50
C GLN A 4 51.91 22.99 -42.62
N GLU A 5 51.41 22.18 -43.56
CA GLU A 5 49.99 21.86 -43.66
C GLU A 5 49.59 20.98 -42.46
N ASP A 6 49.18 21.62 -41.38
CA ASP A 6 48.33 21.00 -40.37
C ASP A 6 46.99 20.66 -41.05
N GLU A 7 46.85 19.43 -41.56
CA GLU A 7 45.57 18.93 -42.04
C GLU A 7 44.54 18.97 -40.90
N ILE A 8 43.56 19.86 -41.08
CA ILE A 8 42.44 20.06 -40.16
C ILE A 8 41.54 18.82 -40.17
N ARG A 9 41.79 17.97 -39.17
CA ARG A 9 40.96 17.01 -38.41
C ARG A 9 39.53 16.66 -38.88
N PRO A 10 39.06 15.42 -38.58
CA PRO A 10 37.73 14.83 -38.85
C PRO A 10 36.49 15.49 -38.18
N ALA A 11 36.49 16.80 -37.94
CA ALA A 11 35.44 17.51 -37.24
C ALA A 11 34.15 17.69 -38.08
N ILE A 12 34.27 17.81 -39.41
CA ILE A 12 33.13 18.14 -40.30
C ILE A 12 32.10 17.01 -40.36
N GLN A 13 32.52 15.74 -40.46
CA GLN A 13 31.61 14.59 -40.45
C GLN A 13 30.90 14.41 -39.11
N LEU A 14 31.59 14.71 -38.00
CA LEU A 14 31.01 14.65 -36.65
C LEU A 14 29.95 15.74 -36.45
N ILE A 15 30.16 16.93 -37.03
CA ILE A 15 29.20 18.04 -37.01
C ILE A 15 27.97 17.71 -37.86
N ALA A 16 28.15 17.16 -39.07
CA ALA A 16 27.05 16.73 -39.95
C ALA A 16 26.20 15.62 -39.29
N HIS A 17 26.86 14.62 -38.71
CA HIS A 17 26.18 13.55 -37.97
C HIS A 17 25.45 14.07 -36.72
N ARG A 18 25.93 15.16 -36.10
CA ARG A 18 25.24 15.81 -34.96
C ARG A 18 23.99 16.56 -35.42
N THR A 19 24.05 17.31 -36.52
CA THR A 19 22.91 18.05 -37.07
C THR A 19 21.82 17.11 -37.60
N GLU A 20 22.19 16.02 -38.26
CA GLU A 20 21.24 15.01 -38.74
C GLU A 20 20.51 14.28 -37.60
N LEU A 21 21.22 13.99 -36.50
CA LEU A 21 20.61 13.42 -35.29
C LEU A 21 19.62 14.39 -34.64
N ASP A 22 19.91 15.69 -34.64
CA ASP A 22 19.03 16.71 -34.09
C ASP A 22 17.75 16.89 -34.94
N ASP A 23 17.86 16.82 -36.27
CA ASP A 23 16.71 16.83 -37.19
C ASP A 23 15.86 15.55 -37.06
N TYR A 24 16.49 14.39 -36.88
CA TYR A 24 15.77 13.16 -36.57
C TYR A 24 14.99 13.28 -35.25
N ARG A 25 15.62 13.81 -34.19
CA ARG A 25 14.97 14.04 -32.90
C ARG A 25 13.79 14.99 -33.03
N LEU A 26 13.94 16.08 -33.79
CA LEU A 26 12.87 17.06 -33.99
C LEU A 26 11.67 16.44 -34.70
N ARG A 27 11.89 15.67 -35.77
CA ARG A 27 10.83 14.95 -36.49
C ARG A 27 10.10 13.95 -35.59
N LYS A 28 10.85 13.14 -34.83
CA LYS A 28 10.25 12.16 -33.90
C LYS A 28 9.46 12.82 -32.79
N ARG A 29 9.94 13.92 -32.21
CA ARG A 29 9.18 14.71 -31.23
C ARG A 29 7.88 15.23 -31.83
N LYS A 30 7.93 15.76 -33.05
CA LYS A 30 6.75 16.25 -33.75
C LYS A 30 5.71 15.14 -33.96
N GLU A 31 6.15 13.93 -34.35
CA GLU A 31 5.26 12.77 -34.47
C GLU A 31 4.53 12.47 -33.14
N PHE A 32 5.25 12.43 -32.01
CA PHE A 32 4.64 12.18 -30.70
C PHE A 32 3.70 13.31 -30.25
N GLU A 33 4.08 14.57 -30.46
CA GLU A 33 3.23 15.72 -30.11
C GLU A 33 1.98 15.79 -30.99
N ASP A 34 2.09 15.48 -32.29
CA ASP A 34 0.95 15.40 -33.20
C ASP A 34 0.02 14.23 -32.81
N LEU A 35 0.57 13.10 -32.33
CA LEU A 35 -0.23 12.01 -31.78
C LEU A 35 -0.99 12.47 -30.52
N ILE A 36 -0.32 13.12 -29.56
CA ILE A 36 -0.97 13.63 -28.33
C ILE A 36 -2.10 14.63 -28.68
N ARG A 37 -1.88 15.47 -29.70
CA ARG A 37 -2.86 16.47 -30.16
C ARG A 37 -4.04 15.89 -30.93
N ARG A 38 -3.81 14.92 -31.83
CA ARG A 38 -4.83 14.37 -32.74
C ARG A 38 -5.54 13.14 -32.17
N GLN A 39 -4.82 12.36 -31.37
CA GLN A 39 -5.23 11.06 -30.87
C GLN A 39 -4.90 10.99 -29.39
N VAL A 40 -5.88 11.33 -28.57
CA VAL A 40 -5.99 10.71 -27.25
C VAL A 40 -4.90 11.15 -26.27
N GLY A 41 -4.79 12.46 -26.00
CA GLY A 41 -3.90 12.99 -24.94
C GLY A 41 -4.16 12.39 -23.54
N TRP A 42 -5.32 11.75 -23.34
CA TRP A 42 -5.65 10.97 -22.15
C TRP A 42 -5.08 9.54 -22.15
N ASN A 43 -4.54 9.03 -23.25
CA ASN A 43 -4.02 7.66 -23.33
C ASN A 43 -2.57 7.59 -22.83
N LEU A 44 -2.41 7.05 -21.63
CA LEU A 44 -1.12 6.84 -20.98
C LEU A 44 -0.10 6.04 -21.83
N THR A 45 -0.56 5.16 -22.73
CA THR A 45 0.33 4.35 -23.57
C THR A 45 1.17 5.21 -24.51
N VAL A 46 0.60 6.31 -25.03
CA VAL A 46 1.32 7.25 -25.91
C VAL A 46 2.41 7.96 -25.11
N TRP A 47 2.09 8.44 -23.91
CA TRP A 47 3.04 9.07 -23.01
C TRP A 47 4.16 8.11 -22.58
N ILE A 48 3.84 6.84 -22.29
CA ILE A 48 4.86 5.82 -21.97
C ILE A 48 5.81 5.61 -23.16
N LYS A 49 5.29 5.52 -24.38
CA LYS A 49 6.14 5.36 -25.58
C LYS A 49 7.02 6.59 -25.80
N TYR A 50 6.47 7.79 -25.63
CA TYR A 50 7.21 9.04 -25.83
C TYR A 50 8.31 9.21 -24.76
N THR A 51 7.98 8.97 -23.49
CA THR A 51 8.94 9.04 -22.37
C THR A 51 10.06 8.02 -22.52
N ARG A 52 9.77 6.77 -22.91
CA ARG A 52 10.78 5.75 -23.21
C ARG A 52 11.71 6.15 -24.36
N TRP A 53 11.18 6.79 -25.39
CA TRP A 53 12.00 7.28 -26.49
C TRP A 53 12.92 8.43 -26.03
N GLU A 54 12.43 9.43 -25.29
CA GLU A 54 13.30 10.48 -24.74
C GLU A 54 14.30 9.92 -23.69
N GLU A 55 13.93 8.87 -22.95
CA GLU A 55 14.82 8.14 -22.04
C GLU A 55 15.99 7.49 -22.81
N SER A 56 15.73 6.92 -23.99
CA SER A 56 16.78 6.39 -24.89
C SER A 56 17.77 7.46 -25.37
N GLN A 57 17.31 8.71 -25.49
CA GLN A 57 18.13 9.86 -25.87
C GLN A 57 18.91 10.45 -24.68
N LYS A 58 18.77 9.88 -23.47
CA LYS A 58 19.38 10.34 -22.21
C LYS A 58 18.97 11.77 -21.80
N HIS A 59 17.85 12.29 -22.32
CA HIS A 59 17.32 13.61 -21.98
C HIS A 59 16.37 13.54 -20.77
N LEU A 60 16.91 13.23 -19.58
CA LEU A 60 16.12 13.00 -18.37
C LEU A 60 15.23 14.20 -17.97
N ASN A 61 15.73 15.43 -18.15
CA ASN A 61 14.94 16.64 -17.87
C ASN A 61 13.73 16.77 -18.77
N ARG A 62 13.84 16.34 -20.04
CA ARG A 62 12.71 16.33 -20.97
C ARG A 62 11.71 15.26 -20.57
N VAL A 63 12.17 14.06 -20.18
CA VAL A 63 11.28 12.99 -19.70
C VAL A 63 10.45 13.45 -18.49
N ARG A 64 11.06 14.19 -17.55
CA ARG A 64 10.33 14.78 -16.40
C ARG A 64 9.24 15.74 -16.83
N TYR A 65 9.58 16.69 -17.70
CA TYR A 65 8.62 17.63 -18.26
C TYR A 65 7.46 16.91 -18.97
N LEU A 66 7.75 15.78 -19.64
CA LEU A 66 6.71 14.96 -20.26
C LEU A 66 5.82 14.25 -19.23
N TRP A 67 6.37 13.76 -18.12
CA TRP A 67 5.57 13.18 -17.04
C TRP A 67 4.68 14.20 -16.35
N GLU A 68 5.20 15.41 -16.09
CA GLU A 68 4.41 16.51 -15.53
C GLU A 68 3.25 16.89 -16.47
N ARG A 69 3.51 17.02 -17.77
CA ARG A 69 2.43 17.20 -18.76
C ARG A 69 1.47 16.01 -18.84
N ALA A 70 1.97 14.79 -18.72
CA ALA A 70 1.12 13.60 -18.72
C ALA A 70 0.15 13.64 -17.53
N LEU A 71 0.55 14.12 -16.36
CA LEU A 71 -0.34 14.29 -15.20
C LEU A 71 -1.47 15.31 -15.47
N GLU A 72 -1.19 16.36 -16.24
CA GLU A 72 -2.20 17.33 -16.65
C GLU A 72 -3.18 16.74 -17.69
N HIS A 73 -2.68 16.01 -18.69
CA HIS A 73 -3.48 15.52 -19.82
C HIS A 73 -4.18 14.17 -19.61
N VAL A 74 -3.52 13.21 -18.94
CA VAL A 74 -4.04 11.86 -18.62
C VAL A 74 -4.99 11.87 -17.41
N GLN A 75 -5.15 13.04 -16.79
CA GLN A 75 -5.79 13.25 -15.50
C GLN A 75 -4.92 12.71 -14.36
N TYR A 76 -4.58 13.61 -13.43
CA TYR A 76 -3.82 13.30 -12.22
C TYR A 76 -4.46 12.22 -11.33
N LYS A 77 -5.72 11.82 -11.61
CA LYS A 77 -6.45 10.77 -10.88
C LYS A 77 -6.05 9.36 -11.29
N ASP A 78 -5.48 9.16 -12.47
CA ASP A 78 -4.98 7.84 -12.87
C ASP A 78 -3.70 7.51 -12.09
N CYS A 79 -3.80 6.53 -11.19
CA CYS A 79 -2.68 6.11 -10.36
C CYS A 79 -1.52 5.54 -11.19
N MET A 80 -1.78 5.01 -12.39
CA MET A 80 -0.75 4.41 -13.25
C MET A 80 0.27 5.42 -13.72
N VAL A 81 -0.11 6.69 -13.92
CA VAL A 81 0.82 7.76 -14.30
C VAL A 81 1.84 8.00 -13.20
N TRP A 82 1.38 8.10 -11.94
CA TRP A 82 2.22 8.26 -10.77
C TRP A 82 3.17 7.07 -10.57
N LEU A 83 2.67 5.84 -10.72
CA LEU A 83 3.49 4.64 -10.65
C LEU A 83 4.63 4.66 -11.68
N LYS A 84 4.31 4.98 -12.94
CA LYS A 84 5.30 5.00 -14.01
C LYS A 84 6.32 6.13 -13.85
N TYR A 85 5.87 7.30 -13.39
CA TYR A 85 6.76 8.43 -13.15
C TYR A 85 7.72 8.15 -11.99
N ALA A 86 7.22 7.62 -10.87
CA ALA A 86 8.07 7.27 -9.73
C ALA A 86 9.04 6.12 -10.06
N GLU A 87 8.58 5.09 -10.78
CA GLU A 87 9.43 4.01 -11.29
C GLU A 87 10.56 4.54 -12.19
N PHE A 88 10.30 5.56 -13.01
CA PHE A 88 11.31 6.23 -13.83
C PHE A 88 12.39 6.89 -12.97
N GLU A 89 12.02 7.71 -11.98
CA GLU A 89 13.02 8.36 -11.11
C GLU A 89 13.81 7.33 -10.28
N MET A 90 13.17 6.23 -9.86
CA MET A 90 13.84 5.13 -9.17
C MET A 90 14.89 4.44 -10.07
N ARG A 91 14.56 4.14 -11.33
CA ARG A 91 15.50 3.51 -12.28
C ARG A 91 16.74 4.36 -12.52
N HIS A 92 16.60 5.69 -12.52
CA HIS A 92 17.71 6.63 -12.66
C HIS A 92 18.38 7.03 -11.34
N ARG A 93 18.08 6.32 -10.24
CA ARG A 93 18.67 6.53 -8.89
C ARG A 93 18.40 7.93 -8.32
N GLN A 94 17.34 8.60 -8.76
CA GLN A 94 16.95 9.92 -8.30
C GLN A 94 15.97 9.81 -7.14
N ILE A 95 16.45 9.30 -6.01
CA ILE A 95 15.62 8.93 -4.85
C ILE A 95 14.83 10.13 -4.30
N THR A 96 15.46 11.29 -4.18
CA THR A 96 14.80 12.51 -3.66
C THR A 96 13.63 12.93 -4.55
N ARG A 97 13.77 12.82 -5.87
CA ARG A 97 12.68 13.12 -6.80
C ARG A 97 11.58 12.07 -6.72
N ALA A 98 11.95 10.78 -6.68
CA ALA A 98 11.00 9.70 -6.52
C ALA A 98 10.14 9.89 -5.24
N ARG A 99 10.76 10.30 -4.13
CA ARG A 99 10.04 10.65 -2.88
C ARG A 99 9.05 11.77 -3.09
N ASN A 100 9.45 12.88 -3.71
CA ASN A 100 8.55 14.00 -3.98
C ASN A 100 7.34 13.56 -4.84
N VAL A 101 7.58 12.72 -5.85
CA VAL A 101 6.51 12.16 -6.69
C VAL A 101 5.57 11.28 -5.87
N TRP A 102 6.11 10.38 -5.04
CA TRP A 102 5.29 9.54 -4.16
C TRP A 102 4.50 10.34 -3.14
N ASP A 103 5.13 11.31 -2.47
CA ASP A 103 4.48 12.18 -1.48
C ASP A 103 3.35 13.00 -2.12
N LEU A 104 3.54 13.50 -3.33
CA LEU A 104 2.48 14.18 -4.07
C LEU A 104 1.36 13.21 -4.45
N ALA A 105 1.70 12.01 -4.93
CA ALA A 105 0.74 11.00 -5.34
C ALA A 105 -0.18 10.57 -4.17
N VAL A 106 0.39 10.27 -3.00
CA VAL A 106 -0.39 9.83 -1.83
C VAL A 106 -1.19 10.98 -1.20
N THR A 107 -0.71 12.22 -1.32
CA THR A 107 -1.46 13.41 -0.86
C THR A 107 -2.68 13.67 -1.73
N LEU A 108 -2.54 13.52 -3.05
CA LEU A 108 -3.64 13.74 -4.00
C LEU A 108 -4.62 12.56 -4.06
N LEU A 109 -4.13 11.32 -3.90
CA LEU A 109 -4.90 10.09 -4.04
C LEU A 109 -4.77 9.19 -2.79
N PRO A 110 -5.19 9.67 -1.60
CA PRO A 110 -4.98 8.96 -0.34
C PRO A 110 -5.74 7.63 -0.26
N LYS A 111 -6.84 7.48 -1.01
CA LYS A 111 -7.64 6.24 -1.05
C LYS A 111 -7.02 5.13 -1.90
N VAL A 112 -5.97 5.42 -2.69
CA VAL A 112 -5.38 4.43 -3.59
C VAL A 112 -4.25 3.68 -2.88
N ASN A 113 -4.61 2.55 -2.26
CA ASN A 113 -3.70 1.71 -1.47
C ASN A 113 -2.42 1.29 -2.23
N GLN A 114 -2.51 1.10 -3.55
CA GLN A 114 -1.36 0.71 -4.38
C GLN A 114 -0.21 1.73 -4.31
N LEU A 115 -0.51 3.02 -4.23
CA LEU A 115 0.50 4.08 -4.14
C LEU A 115 1.25 4.00 -2.81
N TRP A 116 0.52 3.84 -1.71
CA TRP A 116 1.10 3.66 -0.38
C TRP A 116 2.00 2.42 -0.30
N PHE A 117 1.51 1.27 -0.80
CA PHE A 117 2.29 0.04 -0.84
C PHE A 117 3.60 0.21 -1.60
N LYS A 118 3.57 0.86 -2.76
CA LYS A 118 4.78 1.08 -3.58
C LYS A 118 5.74 2.08 -2.95
N TYR A 119 5.22 3.14 -2.34
CA TYR A 119 6.05 4.11 -1.63
C TYR A 119 6.77 3.46 -0.43
N ILE A 120 6.04 2.70 0.39
CA ILE A 120 6.61 1.96 1.52
C ILE A 120 7.62 0.92 1.05
N GLN A 121 7.30 0.19 -0.03
CA GLN A 121 8.22 -0.77 -0.64
C GLN A 121 9.54 -0.11 -1.05
N MET A 122 9.49 1.10 -1.63
CA MET A 122 10.69 1.87 -1.97
C MET A 122 11.51 2.20 -0.72
N GLU A 123 10.91 2.75 0.34
CA GLU A 123 11.67 3.11 1.55
C GLU A 123 12.23 1.87 2.27
N LYS A 124 11.52 0.74 2.26
CA LYS A 124 12.03 -0.55 2.75
C LYS A 124 13.27 -1.00 1.98
N MET A 125 13.23 -0.94 0.64
CA MET A 125 14.39 -1.30 -0.21
C MET A 125 15.59 -0.37 0.00
N LEU A 126 15.35 0.89 0.40
CA LEU A 126 16.39 1.84 0.75
C LEU A 126 16.89 1.71 2.20
N GLY A 127 16.32 0.77 2.99
CA GLY A 127 16.66 0.57 4.41
C GLY A 127 16.15 1.66 5.36
N ASN A 128 15.32 2.60 4.89
CA ASN A 128 14.82 3.71 5.70
C ASN A 128 13.57 3.32 6.50
N VAL A 129 13.75 2.47 7.50
CA VAL A 129 12.67 1.95 8.35
C VAL A 129 11.88 3.07 9.03
N ALA A 130 12.57 4.10 9.52
CA ALA A 130 11.92 5.24 10.18
C ALA A 130 10.95 5.99 9.24
N ARG A 131 11.32 6.18 7.97
CA ARG A 131 10.45 6.82 6.97
C ARG A 131 9.30 5.92 6.58
N ALA A 132 9.55 4.63 6.31
CA ALA A 132 8.48 3.66 6.06
C ALA A 132 7.42 3.70 7.17
N ARG A 133 7.85 3.78 8.43
CA ARG A 133 6.98 3.89 9.61
C ARG A 133 6.18 5.22 9.63
N GLN A 134 6.80 6.35 9.27
CA GLN A 134 6.09 7.63 9.13
C GLN A 134 5.01 7.57 8.03
N ILE A 135 5.32 6.94 6.90
CA ILE A 135 4.39 6.77 5.78
C ILE A 135 3.21 5.89 6.20
N PHE A 136 3.46 4.78 6.91
CA PHE A 136 2.40 3.95 7.48
C PHE A 136 1.49 4.75 8.42
N LYS A 137 2.05 5.54 9.34
CA LYS A 137 1.25 6.38 10.25
C LYS A 137 0.35 7.35 9.48
N ARG A 138 0.90 8.09 8.52
CA ARG A 138 0.13 8.97 7.61
C ARG A 138 -0.96 8.22 6.86
N TRP A 139 -0.70 6.97 6.45
CA TRP A 139 -1.69 6.16 5.75
C TRP A 139 -2.84 5.76 6.67
N MET A 140 -2.55 5.39 7.92
CA MET A 140 -3.57 4.99 8.90
C MET A 140 -4.51 6.13 9.31
N GLU A 141 -4.08 7.40 9.21
CA GLU A 141 -4.95 8.57 9.42
C GLU A 141 -6.15 8.59 8.46
N TRP A 142 -6.04 7.95 7.29
CA TRP A 142 -7.13 7.84 6.31
C TRP A 142 -8.04 6.64 6.53
N MET A 143 -7.86 5.88 7.62
CA MET A 143 -8.60 4.66 7.96
C MET A 143 -8.72 3.71 6.74
N PRO A 144 -7.59 3.21 6.21
CA PRO A 144 -7.57 2.38 5.00
C PRO A 144 -8.17 0.99 5.27
N ASP A 145 -8.25 0.18 4.21
CA ASP A 145 -8.78 -1.19 4.28
C ASP A 145 -8.00 -2.10 5.25
N GLN A 146 -8.59 -3.24 5.63
CA GLN A 146 -7.94 -4.20 6.53
C GLN A 146 -6.58 -4.65 6.00
N ARG A 147 -6.42 -4.74 4.67
CA ARG A 147 -5.15 -5.13 4.03
C ARG A 147 -4.02 -4.15 4.36
N ALA A 148 -4.29 -2.85 4.40
CA ALA A 148 -3.33 -1.84 4.80
C ALA A 148 -2.87 -2.02 6.26
N TRP A 149 -3.81 -2.20 7.18
CA TRP A 149 -3.53 -2.45 8.60
C TRP A 149 -2.69 -3.72 8.81
N LEU A 150 -3.08 -4.82 8.17
CA LEU A 150 -2.33 -6.08 8.24
C LEU A 150 -0.91 -5.96 7.66
N SER A 151 -0.73 -5.15 6.62
CA SER A 151 0.60 -4.86 6.10
C SER A 151 1.46 -4.07 7.08
N TYR A 152 0.86 -3.18 7.86
CA TYR A 152 1.60 -2.41 8.86
C TYR A 152 2.00 -3.27 10.06
N ILE A 153 1.07 -4.12 10.53
CA ILE A 153 1.34 -5.14 11.56
C ILE A 153 2.49 -6.05 11.12
N LYS A 154 2.42 -6.59 9.89
CA LYS A 154 3.50 -7.43 9.35
C LYS A 154 4.84 -6.71 9.32
N PHE A 155 4.85 -5.43 8.91
CA PHE A 155 6.05 -4.61 8.89
C PHE A 155 6.67 -4.46 10.29
N GLU A 156 5.90 -4.12 11.31
CA GLU A 156 6.44 -3.96 12.68
C GLU A 156 6.87 -5.30 13.30
N SER A 157 6.17 -6.39 12.99
CA SER A 157 6.54 -7.74 13.41
C SER A 157 7.88 -8.18 12.82
N GLU A 158 8.21 -7.79 11.57
CA GLU A 158 9.53 -8.06 10.96
C GLU A 158 10.68 -7.38 11.73
N TYR A 159 10.42 -6.29 12.45
CA TYR A 159 11.41 -5.57 13.27
C TYR A 159 11.33 -5.91 14.77
N ASN A 160 10.53 -6.93 15.14
CA ASN A 160 10.34 -7.38 16.52
C ASN A 160 9.82 -6.28 17.49
N GLU A 161 9.06 -5.33 16.98
CA GLU A 161 8.54 -4.17 17.74
C GLU A 161 7.17 -4.50 18.36
N ILE A 162 7.12 -5.51 19.23
CA ILE A 162 5.89 -6.10 19.80
C ILE A 162 4.98 -5.04 20.42
N ARG A 163 5.55 -4.04 21.11
CA ARG A 163 4.77 -2.96 21.72
C ARG A 163 3.99 -2.14 20.69
N ARG A 164 4.63 -1.80 19.56
CA ARG A 164 3.98 -1.05 18.47
C ARG A 164 2.96 -1.91 17.74
N VAL A 165 3.26 -3.19 17.52
CA VAL A 165 2.30 -4.12 16.93
C VAL A 165 1.00 -4.14 17.74
N ARG A 166 1.10 -4.17 19.07
CA ARG A 166 -0.07 -4.10 19.97
C ARG A 166 -0.82 -2.77 19.83
N GLU A 167 -0.12 -1.63 19.84
CA GLU A 167 -0.72 -0.30 19.59
C GLU A 167 -1.49 -0.27 18.25
N ILE A 168 -0.93 -0.87 17.20
CA ILE A 168 -1.57 -0.92 15.87
C ILE A 168 -2.77 -1.86 15.86
N PHE A 169 -2.71 -3.01 16.55
CA PHE A 169 -3.85 -3.90 16.69
C PHE A 169 -5.03 -3.24 17.40
N GLU A 170 -4.79 -2.47 18.46
CA GLU A 170 -5.84 -1.70 19.14
C GLU A 170 -6.52 -0.70 18.20
N CYS A 171 -5.73 0.02 17.38
CA CYS A 171 -6.29 0.88 16.34
C CYS A 171 -7.04 0.08 15.28
N PHE A 172 -6.53 -1.09 14.88
CA PHE A 172 -7.11 -1.93 13.84
C PHE A 172 -8.49 -2.45 14.24
N VAL A 173 -8.65 -3.02 15.44
CA VAL A 173 -9.95 -3.51 15.93
C VAL A 173 -10.94 -2.37 16.18
N SER A 174 -10.44 -1.18 16.52
CA SER A 174 -11.29 0.02 16.68
C SER A 174 -11.79 0.56 15.33
N CYS A 175 -10.95 0.51 14.28
CA CYS A 175 -11.34 0.97 12.94
C CYS A 175 -12.19 -0.05 12.19
N HIS A 176 -11.88 -1.35 12.37
CA HIS A 176 -12.52 -2.47 11.69
C HIS A 176 -12.90 -3.53 12.73
N PRO A 177 -14.00 -3.33 13.48
CA PRO A 177 -14.47 -4.28 14.47
C PRO A 177 -15.11 -5.48 13.76
N THR A 178 -14.28 -6.37 13.21
CA THR A 178 -14.71 -7.62 12.57
C THR A 178 -14.17 -8.80 13.35
N VAL A 179 -14.89 -9.92 13.34
CA VAL A 179 -14.44 -11.18 13.96
C VAL A 179 -13.01 -11.51 13.52
N GLY A 180 -12.73 -11.41 12.22
CA GLY A 180 -11.40 -11.64 11.69
C GLY A 180 -10.30 -10.70 12.23
N ALA A 181 -10.62 -9.45 12.57
CA ALA A 181 -9.66 -8.52 13.17
C ALA A 181 -9.32 -8.92 14.62
N TRP A 182 -10.34 -9.25 15.41
CA TRP A 182 -10.20 -9.70 16.79
C TRP A 182 -9.47 -11.05 16.90
N LEU A 183 -9.81 -12.02 16.06
CA LEU A 183 -9.12 -13.32 16.00
C LEU A 183 -7.62 -13.17 15.74
N ARG A 184 -7.24 -12.30 14.79
CA ARG A 184 -5.83 -12.04 14.50
C ARG A 184 -5.11 -11.35 15.65
N TYR A 185 -5.80 -10.49 16.40
CA TYR A 185 -5.23 -9.86 17.57
C TYR A 185 -5.02 -10.87 18.71
N ALA A 186 -6.01 -11.73 18.97
CA ALA A 186 -5.90 -12.81 19.94
C ALA A 186 -4.77 -13.78 19.60
N GLU A 187 -4.69 -14.23 18.33
CA GLU A 187 -3.62 -15.12 17.85
C GLU A 187 -2.23 -14.49 18.02
N PHE A 188 -2.09 -13.17 17.81
CA PHE A 188 -0.85 -12.45 18.06
C PHE A 188 -0.44 -12.47 19.54
N GLU A 189 -1.35 -12.18 20.47
CA GLU A 189 -1.02 -12.23 21.90
C GLU A 189 -0.78 -13.66 22.40
N MET A 190 -1.48 -14.66 21.84
CA MET A 190 -1.22 -16.08 22.12
C MET A 190 0.20 -16.49 21.73
N LYS A 191 0.65 -16.10 20.53
CA LYS A 191 2.03 -16.36 20.06
C LYS A 191 3.09 -15.68 20.94
N ASN A 192 2.75 -14.55 21.57
CA ASN A 192 3.61 -13.86 22.52
C ASN A 192 3.50 -14.40 23.96
N GLY A 193 2.67 -15.42 24.20
CA GLY A 193 2.48 -16.05 25.51
C GLY A 193 1.70 -15.21 26.52
N GLN A 194 0.95 -14.18 26.09
CA GLN A 194 0.27 -13.23 26.99
C GLN A 194 -1.19 -13.64 27.26
N ILE A 195 -1.36 -14.69 28.05
CA ILE A 195 -2.67 -15.31 28.35
C ILE A 195 -3.69 -14.31 28.87
N THR A 196 -3.31 -13.46 29.84
CA THR A 196 -4.23 -12.47 30.44
C THR A 196 -4.74 -11.44 29.43
N LYS A 197 -3.88 -11.02 28.50
CA LYS A 197 -4.24 -10.08 27.44
C LYS A 197 -5.11 -10.74 26.39
N THR A 198 -4.76 -11.96 25.98
CA THR A 198 -5.59 -12.74 25.04
C THR A 198 -7.00 -12.90 25.57
N ARG A 199 -7.18 -13.24 26.86
CA ARG A 199 -8.52 -13.35 27.46
C ARG A 199 -9.29 -12.03 27.42
N ASN A 200 -8.66 -10.92 27.82
CA ASN A 200 -9.28 -9.60 27.74
C ASN A 200 -9.69 -9.22 26.30
N ILE A 201 -8.89 -9.61 25.31
CA ILE A 201 -9.21 -9.40 23.88
C ILE A 201 -10.47 -10.18 23.49
N TYR A 202 -10.58 -11.45 23.90
CA TYR A 202 -11.79 -12.25 23.62
C TYR A 202 -13.03 -11.69 24.32
N GLU A 203 -12.93 -11.33 25.60
CA GLU A 203 -14.01 -10.70 26.36
C GLU A 203 -14.50 -9.42 25.68
N ARG A 204 -13.57 -8.52 25.31
CA ARG A 204 -13.89 -7.29 24.56
C ARG A 204 -14.49 -7.57 23.18
N ALA A 205 -14.00 -8.60 22.49
CA ALA A 205 -14.50 -8.97 21.17
C ALA A 205 -15.96 -9.45 21.26
N VAL A 206 -16.31 -10.23 22.29
CA VAL A 206 -17.69 -10.69 22.53
C VAL A 206 -18.61 -9.49 22.80
N ASP A 207 -18.18 -8.55 23.64
CA ASP A 207 -18.96 -7.34 23.95
C ASP A 207 -19.13 -6.42 22.73
N THR A 208 -18.15 -6.40 21.82
CA THR A 208 -18.17 -5.53 20.63
C THR A 208 -18.98 -6.14 19.48
N LEU A 209 -19.04 -7.48 19.38
CA LEU A 209 -19.56 -8.21 18.22
C LEU A 209 -20.88 -8.95 18.50
N VAL A 210 -21.70 -8.45 19.43
CA VAL A 210 -22.94 -9.12 19.90
C VAL A 210 -23.86 -9.57 18.76
N ASP A 211 -24.01 -8.72 17.74
CA ASP A 211 -24.92 -8.91 16.61
C ASP A 211 -24.25 -9.45 15.33
N ASP A 212 -22.94 -9.78 15.37
CA ASP A 212 -22.24 -10.28 14.19
C ASP A 212 -22.64 -11.73 13.89
N LYS A 213 -22.93 -12.03 12.61
CA LYS A 213 -23.28 -13.39 12.16
C LYS A 213 -22.11 -14.36 12.27
N GLU A 214 -20.88 -13.84 12.21
CA GLU A 214 -19.67 -14.64 12.26
C GLU A 214 -19.16 -14.86 13.70
N VAL A 215 -19.88 -14.34 14.72
CA VAL A 215 -19.46 -14.40 16.13
C VAL A 215 -19.28 -15.83 16.65
N GLU A 216 -19.92 -16.83 16.03
CA GLU A 216 -19.70 -18.24 16.37
C GLU A 216 -18.23 -18.65 16.20
N GLN A 217 -17.55 -18.15 15.16
CA GLN A 217 -16.12 -18.44 14.96
C GLN A 217 -15.27 -17.86 16.09
N LEU A 218 -15.66 -16.70 16.63
CA LEU A 218 -15.01 -16.10 17.79
C LEU A 218 -15.18 -17.02 19.01
N PHE A 219 -16.39 -17.49 19.30
CA PHE A 219 -16.62 -18.36 20.46
C PHE A 219 -15.89 -19.71 20.35
N VAL A 220 -15.83 -20.31 19.17
CA VAL A 220 -15.06 -21.55 18.95
C VAL A 220 -13.59 -21.32 19.27
N SER A 221 -12.98 -20.26 18.73
CA SER A 221 -11.58 -19.94 19.01
C SER A 221 -11.31 -19.59 20.48
N PHE A 222 -12.29 -18.98 21.16
CA PHE A 222 -12.19 -18.64 22.57
C PHE A 222 -12.24 -19.89 23.46
N ALA A 223 -13.13 -20.85 23.13
CA ALA A 223 -13.20 -22.13 23.82
C ALA A 223 -11.93 -22.97 23.63
N GLU A 224 -11.36 -22.98 22.42
CA GLU A 224 -10.06 -23.61 22.13
C GLU A 224 -8.94 -22.97 22.97
N PHE A 225 -8.91 -21.64 23.06
CA PHE A 225 -7.95 -20.92 23.89
C PHE A 225 -8.07 -21.27 25.39
N GLU A 226 -9.27 -21.28 25.97
CA GLU A 226 -9.45 -21.64 27.39
C GLU A 226 -9.11 -23.12 27.65
N SER A 227 -9.39 -24.00 26.69
CA SER A 227 -8.95 -25.41 26.73
C SER A 227 -7.42 -25.53 26.76
N MET A 228 -6.72 -24.75 25.92
CA MET A 228 -5.25 -24.67 25.94
C MET A 228 -4.70 -24.12 27.26
N CYS A 229 -5.46 -23.25 27.94
CA CYS A 229 -5.11 -22.71 29.25
C CYS A 229 -5.48 -23.64 30.42
N ASN A 230 -5.97 -24.85 30.14
CA ASN A 230 -6.44 -25.85 31.11
C ASN A 230 -7.68 -25.40 31.93
N GLU A 231 -8.41 -24.39 31.45
CA GLU A 231 -9.64 -23.86 32.06
C GLU A 231 -10.86 -24.57 31.46
N THR A 232 -10.91 -25.90 31.66
CA THR A 232 -11.88 -26.78 30.98
C THR A 232 -13.34 -26.48 31.33
N GLU A 233 -13.62 -25.91 32.50
CA GLU A 233 -14.97 -25.49 32.90
C GLU A 233 -15.44 -24.28 32.08
N ARG A 234 -14.58 -23.27 31.90
CA ARG A 234 -14.89 -22.11 31.06
C ARG A 234 -15.10 -22.51 29.60
N ALA A 235 -14.24 -23.37 29.06
CA ALA A 235 -14.38 -23.88 27.70
C ALA A 235 -15.73 -24.60 27.50
N LYS A 236 -16.15 -25.43 28.47
CA LYS A 236 -17.47 -26.10 28.43
C LYS A 236 -18.63 -25.11 28.47
N CYS A 237 -18.55 -24.07 29.31
CA CYS A 237 -19.57 -23.02 29.37
C CYS A 237 -19.70 -22.30 28.02
N ILE A 238 -18.59 -21.97 27.37
CA ILE A 238 -18.59 -21.32 26.05
C ILE A 238 -19.20 -22.25 24.99
N TYR A 239 -18.81 -23.53 24.96
CA TYR A 239 -19.39 -24.50 24.01
C TYR A 239 -20.89 -24.70 24.22
N LYS A 240 -21.34 -24.76 25.48
CA LYS A 240 -22.77 -24.86 25.79
C LYS A 240 -23.52 -23.62 25.27
N PHE A 241 -22.97 -22.43 25.45
CA PHE A 241 -23.55 -21.19 24.94
C PHE A 241 -23.69 -21.19 23.40
N ILE A 242 -22.68 -21.69 22.67
CA ILE A 242 -22.75 -21.84 21.21
C ILE A 242 -23.90 -22.79 20.83
N PHE A 243 -24.00 -23.94 21.49
CA PHE A 243 -25.03 -24.95 21.21
C PHE A 243 -26.44 -24.43 21.47
N ASP A 244 -26.66 -23.75 22.60
CA ASP A 244 -27.95 -23.15 22.96
C ASP A 244 -28.39 -22.09 21.93
N ARG A 245 -27.44 -21.30 21.40
CA ARG A 245 -27.71 -20.31 20.34
C ARG A 245 -28.08 -20.96 19.00
N GLN A 246 -27.43 -22.06 18.64
CA GLN A 246 -27.75 -22.82 17.42
C GLN A 246 -29.14 -23.46 17.48
N GLY A 247 -29.50 -24.06 18.63
CA GLY A 247 -30.85 -24.60 18.85
C GLY A 247 -31.95 -23.52 18.77
N SER A 248 -31.65 -22.30 19.25
CA SER A 248 -32.59 -21.16 19.19
C SER A 248 -32.82 -20.64 17.76
N LEU A 249 -31.82 -20.73 16.88
CA LEU A 249 -31.93 -20.34 15.47
C LEU A 249 -32.75 -21.33 14.65
N GLU A 250 -32.83 -22.60 15.09
CA GLU A 250 -33.68 -23.62 14.48
C GLU A 250 -35.16 -23.51 14.91
N GLU A 251 -35.46 -22.85 16.05
CA GLU A 251 -36.82 -22.73 16.60
C GLU A 251 -37.60 -21.46 16.22
N GLY A 252 -36.97 -20.46 15.58
CA GLY A 252 -37.66 -19.31 14.98
C GLY A 252 -37.92 -18.12 15.91
N ASP A 253 -37.92 -16.91 15.32
CA ASP A 253 -38.24 -15.61 15.94
C ASP A 253 -39.25 -15.70 17.10
N PHE A 254 -38.86 -15.35 18.33
CA PHE A 254 -39.72 -14.66 19.30
C PHE A 254 -38.95 -14.21 20.57
N TYR A 255 -38.93 -12.90 20.81
CA TYR A 255 -38.62 -12.16 22.04
C TYR A 255 -37.15 -12.01 22.50
N GLY A 256 -36.61 -10.81 22.25
CA GLY A 256 -36.13 -9.90 23.31
C GLY A 256 -34.85 -10.28 24.06
N LEU A 257 -33.70 -9.88 23.53
CA LEU A 257 -32.43 -9.89 24.25
C LEU A 257 -32.42 -8.81 25.34
N SER A 258 -32.61 -9.23 26.59
CA SER A 258 -32.09 -8.53 27.76
C SER A 258 -31.24 -9.50 28.58
N LEU A 259 -30.13 -8.99 29.10
CA LEU A 259 -29.29 -9.51 30.19
C LEU A 259 -27.97 -10.16 29.75
N LEU A 260 -26.99 -9.30 29.46
CA LEU A 260 -25.61 -9.56 29.86
C LEU A 260 -25.52 -9.37 31.39
N GLY A 261 -25.52 -10.50 32.09
CA GLY A 261 -25.19 -10.60 33.50
C GLY A 261 -25.08 -12.07 33.85
N LEU A 262 -23.94 -12.46 34.43
CA LEU A 262 -23.54 -13.82 34.87
C LEU A 262 -22.86 -14.59 33.73
N CYS A 263 -21.63 -15.12 33.86
CA CYS A 263 -20.77 -15.45 35.00
C CYS A 263 -19.30 -15.24 34.63
#